data_AF-A0A1F5KJM6-F1
#
_entry.id   AF-A0A1F5KJM6-F1
#
_cell.length_a   1.000
_cell.length_b   1.000
_cell.length_c   1.000
_cell.angle_alpha   90.00
_cell.angle_beta   90.00
_cell.angle_gamma   90.00
#
_symmetry.space_group_name_H-M   'P 1'
#
loop_
_entity.id
_entity.type
_entity.pdbx_description
1 polymer ?
#
loop_
_entity_poly.entity_id
_entity_poly.type
_entity_poly.pdbx_seq_one_letter_code
_entity_poly.pdbx_strand_id
1 'polypeptide(L)'
;MDLSEIEKKTFSQPKAVTLDELEFLAKTYWVKYQHESDIRSKWKLIDKAGHYARWAAENGEANLDKLSFYINILREESLIHPSENTNRSLSFITSRWLDASDAGNIQILKEDKGNVSIESGTVFIGDPSALPDFSIWPEITENGLKELTEKGIGLFMNPGADGTYRVVLRLVDGQSPVLKKEEYKKVVMSSEAELETPSGVICVSDMYNSEHDTSTKMDVDSGRYKVGAYYQDDGKSEMFIVVLSKT
;
A
#
# COMPACT_ATOMS: atom_id res chain seq x y z
N MET A 1 30.04 -10.32 13.51
CA MET A 1 29.94 -8.84 13.56
C MET A 1 29.17 -8.50 14.82
N ASP A 2 29.69 -7.64 15.71
CA ASP A 2 28.97 -7.25 16.93
C ASP A 2 27.88 -6.23 16.57
N LEU A 3 26.62 -6.59 16.83
CA LEU A 3 25.46 -5.75 16.53
C LEU A 3 25.57 -4.35 17.13
N SER A 4 26.08 -4.26 18.37
CA SER A 4 26.14 -3.01 19.12
C SER A 4 27.21 -2.05 18.57
N GLU A 5 28.31 -2.58 18.05
CA GLU A 5 29.38 -1.80 17.44
C GLU A 5 28.94 -1.18 16.12
N ILE A 6 28.26 -1.96 15.26
CA ILE A 6 27.72 -1.46 13.98
C ILE A 6 26.64 -0.42 14.25
N GLU A 7 25.72 -0.69 15.19
CA GLU A 7 24.67 0.26 15.56
C GLU A 7 25.29 1.59 16.05
N LYS A 8 26.28 1.54 16.94
CA LYS A 8 27.01 2.73 17.38
C LYS A 8 27.69 3.47 16.24
N LYS A 9 28.27 2.74 15.28
CA LYS A 9 28.88 3.31 14.07
C LYS A 9 27.86 4.04 13.21
N THR A 10 26.63 3.53 13.09
CA THR A 10 25.56 4.19 12.32
C THR A 10 25.21 5.59 12.83
N PHE A 11 25.29 5.83 14.15
CA PHE A 11 25.02 7.14 14.74
C PHE A 11 26.25 8.05 14.82
N SER A 12 27.43 7.48 15.09
CA SER A 12 28.66 8.25 15.31
C SER A 12 29.43 8.57 14.04
N GLN A 13 29.35 7.71 13.02
CA GLN A 13 30.08 7.82 11.76
C GLN A 13 29.23 7.32 10.57
N PRO A 14 28.09 7.97 10.28
CA PRO A 14 27.13 7.46 9.28
C PRO A 14 27.73 7.26 7.89
N LYS A 15 28.70 8.09 7.49
CA LYS A 15 29.40 7.99 6.19
C LYS A 15 30.36 6.80 6.09
N ALA A 16 30.73 6.18 7.21
CA ALA A 16 31.65 5.05 7.25
C ALA A 16 30.94 3.70 7.29
N VAL A 17 29.61 3.69 7.39
CA VAL A 17 28.80 2.47 7.40
C VAL A 17 28.74 1.89 6.00
N THR A 18 28.99 0.58 5.87
CA THR A 18 28.92 -0.11 4.58
C THR A 18 27.50 -0.58 4.29
N LEU A 19 27.21 -0.84 3.01
CA LEU A 19 25.93 -1.43 2.62
C LEU A 19 25.69 -2.79 3.31
N ASP A 20 26.70 -3.64 3.38
CA ASP A 20 26.62 -4.94 4.05
C ASP A 20 26.29 -4.81 5.55
N GLU A 21 26.81 -3.77 6.21
CA GLU A 21 26.48 -3.47 7.61
C GLU A 21 25.01 -3.06 7.75
N LEU A 22 24.49 -2.20 6.87
CA LEU A 22 23.07 -1.81 6.87
C LEU A 22 22.15 -3.02 6.61
N GLU A 23 22.52 -3.87 5.65
CA GLU A 23 21.79 -5.10 5.34
C GLU A 23 21.77 -6.08 6.51
N PHE A 24 22.92 -6.24 7.17
CA PHE A 24 23.03 -7.08 8.36
C PHE A 24 22.12 -6.57 9.48
N LEU A 25 22.07 -5.25 9.70
CA LEU A 25 21.18 -4.65 10.71
C LEU A 25 19.71 -4.86 10.37
N ALA A 26 19.29 -4.55 9.14
CA ALA A 26 17.91 -4.73 8.68
C ALA A 26 17.44 -6.18 8.86
N LYS A 27 18.22 -7.16 8.40
CA LYS A 27 17.94 -8.59 8.56
C LYS A 27 17.89 -9.01 10.04
N THR A 28 18.84 -8.53 10.84
CA THR A 28 18.92 -8.90 12.25
C THR A 28 17.70 -8.41 13.03
N TYR A 29 17.29 -7.15 12.86
CA TYR A 29 16.11 -6.61 13.56
C TYR A 29 14.81 -7.21 13.04
N TRP A 30 14.72 -7.52 11.74
CA TRP A 30 13.58 -8.24 11.18
C TRP A 30 13.40 -9.63 11.81
N VAL A 31 14.47 -10.42 11.89
CA VAL A 31 14.42 -11.74 12.54
C VAL A 31 14.01 -11.63 14.01
N LYS A 32 14.55 -10.64 14.74
CA LYS A 32 14.15 -10.38 16.13
C LYS A 32 12.67 -10.01 16.23
N TYR A 33 12.17 -9.15 15.35
CA TYR A 33 10.76 -8.76 15.28
C TYR A 33 9.84 -9.97 15.09
N GLN A 34 10.20 -10.92 14.22
CA GLN A 34 9.39 -12.12 13.96
C GLN A 34 9.26 -13.06 15.18
N HIS A 35 10.25 -13.04 16.09
CA HIS A 35 10.28 -13.89 17.28
C HIS A 35 9.86 -13.16 18.55
N GLU A 36 9.58 -11.86 18.48
CA GLU A 36 9.16 -11.07 19.63
C GLU A 36 7.64 -11.15 19.81
N SER A 37 7.23 -11.40 21.06
CA SER A 37 5.83 -11.49 21.47
C SER A 37 5.32 -10.19 22.10
N ASP A 38 6.19 -9.40 22.73
CA ASP A 38 5.80 -8.15 23.37
C ASP A 38 5.58 -7.05 22.33
N ILE A 39 4.38 -6.47 22.30
CA ILE A 39 3.98 -5.51 21.27
C ILE A 39 4.85 -4.24 21.26
N ARG A 40 5.27 -3.75 22.44
CA ARG A 40 6.10 -2.54 22.53
C ARG A 40 7.51 -2.79 22.02
N SER A 41 8.05 -3.97 22.28
CA SER A 41 9.34 -4.40 21.73
C SER A 41 9.23 -4.64 20.22
N LYS A 42 8.16 -5.27 19.73
CA LYS A 42 7.92 -5.45 18.29
C LYS A 42 7.97 -4.13 17.55
N TRP A 43 7.32 -3.08 18.09
CA TRP A 43 7.32 -1.74 17.49
C TRP A 43 8.73 -1.19 17.30
N LYS A 44 9.55 -1.21 18.36
CA LYS A 44 10.95 -0.72 18.27
C LYS A 44 11.80 -1.53 17.29
N LEU A 45 11.56 -2.83 17.21
CA LEU A 45 12.31 -3.72 16.33
C LEU A 45 11.94 -3.49 14.86
N ILE A 46 10.64 -3.33 14.55
CA ILE A 46 10.21 -3.07 13.17
C ILE A 46 10.64 -1.68 12.70
N ASP A 47 10.57 -0.64 13.55
CA ASP A 47 11.08 0.70 13.23
C ASP A 47 12.58 0.67 12.88
N LYS A 48 13.37 -0.10 13.64
CA LYS A 48 14.81 -0.29 13.35
C LYS A 48 15.03 -1.04 12.05
N ALA A 49 14.33 -2.15 11.85
CA ALA A 49 14.42 -2.91 10.60
C ALA A 49 14.08 -2.04 9.39
N GLY A 50 12.98 -1.27 9.47
CA GLY A 50 12.55 -0.32 8.46
C GLY A 50 13.58 0.78 8.21
N HIS A 51 14.11 1.40 9.26
CA HIS A 51 15.16 2.42 9.15
C HIS A 51 16.38 1.92 8.35
N TYR A 52 16.92 0.75 8.70
CA TYR A 52 18.09 0.21 8.01
C TYR A 52 17.76 -0.32 6.61
N ALA A 53 16.56 -0.86 6.39
CA ALA A 53 16.10 -1.27 5.06
C ALA A 53 15.99 -0.08 4.11
N ARG A 54 15.43 1.05 4.55
CA ARG A 54 15.39 2.31 3.79
C ARG A 54 16.79 2.78 3.43
N TRP A 55 17.67 2.86 4.42
CA TRP A 55 19.01 3.37 4.23
C TRP A 55 19.83 2.48 3.28
N ALA A 56 19.72 1.15 3.42
CA ALA A 56 20.32 0.20 2.50
C ALA A 56 19.77 0.37 1.08
N ALA A 57 18.45 0.50 0.93
CA ALA A 57 17.81 0.67 -0.36
C ALA A 57 18.16 2.00 -1.04
N GLU A 58 18.44 3.08 -0.30
CA GLU A 58 18.87 4.36 -0.86
C GLU A 58 20.31 4.32 -1.38
N ASN A 59 21.18 3.53 -0.75
CA ASN A 59 22.63 3.53 -1.03
C ASN A 59 23.10 2.29 -1.80
N GLY A 60 22.25 1.28 -1.95
CA GLY A 60 22.55 0.03 -2.65
C GLY A 60 22.13 0.01 -4.12
N GLU A 61 22.64 -0.99 -4.83
CA GLU A 61 22.21 -1.33 -6.19
C GLU A 61 20.77 -1.88 -6.22
N ALA A 62 20.11 -1.76 -7.37
CA ALA A 62 18.76 -2.29 -7.55
C ALA A 62 18.81 -3.82 -7.75
N ASN A 63 18.88 -4.56 -6.63
CA ASN A 63 18.79 -6.01 -6.61
C ASN A 63 17.38 -6.44 -6.20
N LEU A 64 16.72 -7.27 -7.02
CA LEU A 64 15.32 -7.64 -6.83
C LEU A 64 15.04 -8.31 -5.48
N ASP A 65 15.84 -9.30 -5.09
CA ASP A 65 15.64 -10.04 -3.84
C ASP A 65 15.78 -9.12 -2.61
N LYS A 66 16.78 -8.22 -2.65
CA LYS A 66 17.00 -7.23 -1.58
C LYS A 66 15.84 -6.23 -1.51
N LEU A 67 15.42 -5.68 -2.64
CA LEU A 67 14.32 -4.73 -2.71
C LEU A 67 13.00 -5.36 -2.26
N SER A 68 12.70 -6.59 -2.69
CA SER A 68 11.53 -7.35 -2.22
C SER A 68 11.58 -7.58 -0.70
N PHE A 69 12.74 -7.92 -0.15
CA PHE A 69 12.92 -8.04 1.29
C PHE A 69 12.65 -6.72 2.04
N TYR A 70 13.16 -5.59 1.54
CA TYR A 70 12.92 -4.28 2.16
C TYR A 70 11.46 -3.84 2.05
N ILE A 71 10.80 -4.10 0.92
CA ILE A 71 9.37 -3.85 0.73
C ILE A 71 8.55 -4.60 1.78
N ASN A 72 8.88 -5.87 2.05
CA ASN A 72 8.19 -6.66 3.07
C ASN A 72 8.36 -6.07 4.48
N ILE A 73 9.57 -5.61 4.83
CA ILE A 73 9.80 -4.91 6.10
C ILE A 73 8.93 -3.66 6.21
N LEU A 74 8.92 -2.81 5.17
CA LEU A 74 8.18 -1.54 5.21
C LEU A 74 6.67 -1.73 5.17
N ARG A 75 6.17 -2.79 4.52
CA ARG A 75 4.76 -3.17 4.58
C ARG A 75 4.34 -3.51 6.00
N GLU A 76 5.11 -4.35 6.70
CA GLU A 76 4.85 -4.65 8.12
C GLU A 76 4.99 -3.42 9.02
N GLU A 77 6.02 -2.58 8.80
CA GLU A 77 6.18 -1.33 9.54
C GLU A 77 4.95 -0.43 9.35
N SER A 78 4.45 -0.29 8.12
CA SER A 78 3.26 0.52 7.83
C SER A 78 1.98 -0.02 8.47
N LEU A 79 1.86 -1.33 8.67
CA LEU A 79 0.71 -1.92 9.35
C LEU A 79 0.72 -1.63 10.86
N ILE A 80 1.90 -1.50 11.44
CA ILE A 80 2.08 -1.30 12.88
C ILE A 80 2.14 0.19 13.23
N HIS A 81 2.84 0.95 12.41
CA HIS A 81 3.14 2.36 12.62
C HIS A 81 3.05 3.10 11.27
N PRO A 82 1.82 3.34 10.78
CA PRO A 82 1.61 4.07 9.54
C PRO A 82 2.17 5.49 9.68
N SER A 83 3.20 5.80 8.89
CA SER A 83 3.79 7.12 8.83
C SER A 83 4.01 7.52 7.38
N GLU A 84 3.86 8.82 7.10
CA GLU A 84 4.13 9.37 5.77
C GLU A 84 5.54 9.03 5.27
N ASN A 85 6.52 9.00 6.19
CA ASN A 85 7.90 8.65 5.86
C ASN A 85 8.05 7.17 5.46
N THR A 86 7.38 6.26 6.17
CA THR A 86 7.35 4.83 5.83
C THR A 86 6.71 4.63 4.45
N ASN A 87 5.57 5.27 4.18
CA ASN A 87 4.85 5.15 2.91
C ASN A 87 5.63 5.73 1.73
N ARG A 88 6.27 6.89 1.90
CA ARG A 88 7.16 7.47 0.89
C ARG A 88 8.33 6.55 0.57
N SER A 89 8.92 5.96 1.60
CA SER A 89 10.03 5.03 1.43
C SER A 89 9.58 3.73 0.75
N LEU A 90 8.43 3.18 1.15
CA LEU A 90 7.83 2.01 0.50
C LEU A 90 7.59 2.28 -0.99
N SER A 91 7.05 3.45 -1.32
CA SER A 91 6.80 3.88 -2.70
C SER A 91 8.10 4.03 -3.50
N PHE A 92 9.14 4.63 -2.90
CA PHE A 92 10.47 4.74 -3.50
C PHE A 92 11.09 3.37 -3.81
N ILE A 93 11.11 2.46 -2.83
CA ILE A 93 11.70 1.13 -2.99
C ILE A 93 10.89 0.29 -4.00
N THR A 94 9.56 0.39 -3.96
CA THR A 94 8.67 -0.26 -4.94
C THR A 94 8.95 0.22 -6.35
N SER A 95 9.10 1.54 -6.57
CA SER A 95 9.49 2.08 -7.87
C SER A 95 10.83 1.53 -8.36
N ARG A 96 11.84 1.41 -7.48
CA ARG A 96 13.13 0.81 -7.83
C ARG A 96 13.01 -0.68 -8.16
N TRP A 97 12.13 -1.40 -7.48
CA TRP A 97 11.88 -2.82 -7.75
C TRP A 97 11.20 -3.01 -9.11
N LEU A 98 10.21 -2.18 -9.43
CA LEU A 98 9.54 -2.18 -10.73
C LEU A 98 10.50 -1.86 -11.88
N ASP A 99 11.45 -0.95 -11.65
CA ASP A 99 12.51 -0.63 -12.61
C ASP A 99 13.43 -1.80 -12.90
N ALA A 100 13.81 -2.54 -11.85
CA ALA A 100 14.74 -3.66 -11.98
C ALA A 100 14.08 -4.94 -12.50
N SER A 101 12.74 -5.04 -12.45
CA SER A 101 11.99 -6.25 -12.83
C SER A 101 11.32 -6.13 -14.20
N ASP A 102 11.43 -4.97 -14.87
CA ASP A 102 10.63 -4.57 -16.05
C ASP A 102 9.10 -4.61 -15.83
N ALA A 103 8.63 -4.92 -14.61
CA ALA A 103 7.22 -4.98 -14.25
C ALA A 103 6.56 -3.60 -14.17
N GLY A 104 7.34 -2.52 -14.23
CA GLY A 104 6.85 -1.14 -14.32
C GLY A 104 6.28 -0.75 -15.69
N ASN A 105 6.54 -1.54 -16.75
CA ASN A 105 6.03 -1.29 -18.10
C ASN A 105 4.61 -1.85 -18.30
N ILE A 106 3.69 -1.48 -17.41
CA ILE A 106 2.30 -1.91 -17.49
C ILE A 106 1.57 -1.25 -18.67
N GLN A 107 0.80 -2.04 -19.42
CA GLN A 107 -0.16 -1.52 -20.37
C GLN A 107 -1.50 -1.32 -19.66
N ILE A 108 -2.04 -0.10 -19.76
CA ILE A 108 -3.41 0.17 -19.32
C ILE A 108 -4.36 -0.33 -20.41
N LEU A 109 -5.18 -1.33 -20.06
CA LEU A 109 -6.20 -1.93 -20.93
C LEU A 109 -7.49 -1.11 -20.92
N LYS A 110 -7.88 -0.59 -19.76
CA LYS A 110 -9.05 0.27 -19.57
C LYS A 110 -8.76 1.34 -18.51
N GLU A 111 -9.26 2.56 -18.69
CA GLU A 111 -9.13 3.65 -17.72
C GLU A 111 -10.44 4.43 -17.65
N ASP A 112 -11.00 4.58 -16.44
CA ASP A 112 -12.16 5.43 -16.15
C ASP A 112 -11.76 6.48 -15.11
N LYS A 113 -12.26 7.70 -15.27
CA LYS A 113 -11.96 8.83 -14.39
C LYS A 113 -13.24 9.43 -13.87
N GLY A 114 -13.19 9.84 -12.61
CA GLY A 114 -14.31 10.50 -11.97
C GLY A 114 -13.89 11.17 -10.69
N ASN A 115 -14.88 11.43 -9.86
CA ASN A 115 -14.68 11.91 -8.50
C ASN A 115 -15.46 11.03 -7.54
N VAL A 116 -15.05 11.04 -6.28
CA VAL A 116 -15.80 10.49 -5.17
C VAL A 116 -15.91 11.53 -4.08
N SER A 117 -17.12 11.71 -3.55
CA SER A 117 -17.36 12.54 -2.37
C SER A 117 -17.44 11.63 -1.14
N ILE A 118 -16.56 11.87 -0.16
CA ILE A 118 -16.40 11.09 1.07
C ILE A 118 -16.90 11.91 2.24
N GLU A 119 -17.81 11.32 3.01
CA GLU A 119 -18.42 11.91 4.21
C GLU A 119 -18.29 10.99 5.43
N SER A 120 -17.94 9.72 5.21
CA SER A 120 -17.76 8.71 6.26
C SER A 120 -16.31 8.63 6.78
N GLY A 121 -15.40 9.46 6.25
CA GLY A 121 -13.96 9.30 6.41
C GLY A 121 -13.39 8.00 5.81
N THR A 122 -14.18 7.20 5.08
CA THR A 122 -13.75 5.90 4.54
C THR A 122 -14.18 5.73 3.08
N VAL A 123 -13.21 5.44 2.23
CA VAL A 123 -13.39 5.05 0.83
C VAL A 123 -13.56 3.55 0.74
N PHE A 124 -14.59 3.11 0.04
CA PHE A 124 -14.78 1.72 -0.39
C PHE A 124 -14.33 1.55 -1.83
N ILE A 125 -13.63 0.44 -2.09
CA ILE A 125 -13.22 -0.01 -3.40
C ILE A 125 -13.61 -1.47 -3.55
N GLY A 126 -14.52 -1.80 -4.47
CA GLY A 126 -14.96 -3.18 -4.65
C GLY A 126 -16.18 -3.31 -5.54
N ASP A 127 -16.78 -4.49 -5.53
CA ASP A 127 -18.03 -4.75 -6.23
C ASP A 127 -19.22 -4.23 -5.41
N PRO A 128 -20.03 -3.29 -5.94
CA PRO A 128 -21.14 -2.71 -5.18
C PRO A 128 -22.20 -3.76 -4.79
N SER A 129 -22.36 -4.84 -5.56
CA SER A 129 -23.32 -5.91 -5.26
C SER A 129 -22.87 -6.83 -4.12
N ALA A 130 -21.58 -6.82 -3.78
CA ALA A 130 -21.02 -7.60 -2.67
C ALA A 130 -21.06 -6.86 -1.33
N LEU A 131 -21.37 -5.56 -1.35
CA LEU A 131 -21.40 -4.74 -0.15
C LEU A 131 -22.57 -5.17 0.76
N PRO A 132 -22.34 -5.47 2.04
CA PRO A 132 -23.43 -5.69 2.98
C PRO A 132 -24.23 -4.39 3.18
N ASP A 133 -25.52 -4.51 3.45
CA ASP A 133 -26.36 -3.38 3.85
C ASP A 133 -25.87 -2.86 5.20
N PHE A 134 -25.22 -1.70 5.19
CA PHE A 134 -24.67 -1.10 6.39
C PHE A 134 -25.73 -0.39 7.25
N SER A 135 -26.95 -0.18 6.74
CA SER A 135 -28.05 0.41 7.54
C SER A 135 -28.49 -0.50 8.70
N ILE A 136 -28.21 -1.80 8.60
CA ILE A 136 -28.48 -2.80 9.64
C ILE A 136 -27.26 -3.06 10.55
N TRP A 137 -26.11 -2.41 10.30
CA TRP A 137 -24.90 -2.55 11.12
C TRP A 137 -24.72 -1.30 11.99
N PRO A 138 -24.97 -1.39 13.30
CA PRO A 138 -25.00 -0.21 14.16
C PRO A 138 -23.64 0.49 14.33
N GLU A 139 -22.52 -0.18 14.06
CA GLU A 139 -21.17 0.39 14.04
C GLU A 139 -20.22 -0.61 13.33
N ILE A 140 -19.61 -0.23 12.21
CA ILE A 140 -18.55 -1.04 11.60
C ILE A 140 -17.23 -0.70 12.30
N THR A 141 -16.63 -1.69 12.96
CA THR A 141 -15.30 -1.54 13.56
C THR A 141 -14.20 -1.73 12.52
N GLU A 142 -12.99 -1.23 12.80
CA GLU A 142 -11.80 -1.50 11.97
C GLU A 142 -11.59 -3.00 11.73
N ASN A 143 -11.84 -3.83 12.75
CA ASN A 143 -11.77 -5.29 12.62
C ASN A 143 -12.79 -5.84 11.62
N GLY A 144 -13.99 -5.26 11.57
CA GLY A 144 -15.01 -5.61 10.58
C GLY A 144 -14.57 -5.28 9.15
N LEU A 145 -14.01 -4.09 8.91
CA LEU A 145 -13.48 -3.71 7.60
C LEU A 145 -12.33 -4.62 7.15
N LYS A 146 -11.47 -4.99 8.10
CA LYS A 146 -10.38 -5.94 7.85
C LYS A 146 -10.93 -7.31 7.44
N GLU A 147 -11.94 -7.83 8.14
CA GLU A 147 -12.57 -9.10 7.79
C GLU A 147 -13.22 -9.07 6.40
N LEU A 148 -13.88 -7.96 6.03
CA LEU A 148 -14.43 -7.78 4.68
C LEU A 148 -13.34 -7.77 3.60
N THR A 149 -12.19 -7.15 3.89
CA THR A 149 -11.02 -7.13 3.01
C THR A 149 -10.42 -8.53 2.85
N GLU A 150 -10.27 -9.28 3.95
CA GLU A 150 -9.74 -10.66 3.94
C GLU A 150 -10.67 -11.63 3.20
N LYS A 151 -11.98 -11.36 3.18
CA LYS A 151 -12.97 -12.12 2.40
C LYS A 151 -13.02 -11.70 0.92
N GLY A 152 -12.28 -10.67 0.52
CA GLY A 152 -12.27 -10.16 -0.85
C GLY A 152 -13.56 -9.44 -1.26
N ILE A 153 -14.32 -8.91 -0.30
CA ILE A 153 -15.56 -8.17 -0.57
C ILE A 153 -15.25 -6.73 -1.00
N GLY A 154 -14.26 -6.12 -0.34
CA GLY A 154 -13.93 -4.73 -0.56
C GLY A 154 -12.61 -4.36 0.07
N LEU A 155 -11.97 -3.34 -0.49
CA LEU A 155 -10.83 -2.67 0.10
C LEU A 155 -11.29 -1.32 0.66
N PHE A 156 -10.89 -1.03 1.90
CA PHE A 156 -11.28 0.18 2.61
C PHE A 156 -10.06 1.04 2.90
N MET A 157 -10.14 2.34 2.60
CA MET A 157 -9.06 3.29 2.85
C MET A 157 -9.59 4.54 3.54
N ASN A 158 -8.86 5.05 4.54
CA ASN A 158 -9.17 6.31 5.19
C ASN A 158 -8.26 7.42 4.64
N PRO A 159 -8.77 8.36 3.83
CA PRO A 159 -7.97 9.49 3.31
C PRO A 159 -7.51 10.48 4.39
N GLY A 160 -8.03 10.39 5.61
CA GLY A 160 -7.74 11.28 6.74
C GLY A 160 -8.67 12.48 6.86
N ALA A 161 -9.47 12.78 5.82
CA ALA A 161 -10.44 13.86 5.81
C ALA A 161 -11.65 13.52 4.93
N ASP A 162 -12.76 14.21 5.19
CA ASP A 162 -13.91 14.24 4.30
C ASP A 162 -13.65 15.23 3.16
N GLY A 163 -14.23 14.98 1.99
CA GLY A 163 -14.02 15.82 0.83
C GLY A 163 -14.33 15.15 -0.50
N THR A 164 -14.06 15.86 -1.59
CA THR A 164 -14.19 15.31 -2.94
C THR A 164 -12.82 15.01 -3.51
N TYR A 165 -12.58 13.74 -3.81
CA TYR A 165 -11.32 13.22 -4.31
C TYR A 165 -11.46 12.84 -5.77
N ARG A 166 -10.42 13.11 -6.57
CA ARG A 166 -10.37 12.59 -7.95
C ARG A 166 -10.09 11.10 -7.90
N VAL A 167 -10.71 10.35 -8.80
CA VAL A 167 -10.50 8.91 -8.92
C VAL A 167 -10.06 8.58 -10.33
N VAL A 168 -9.06 7.70 -10.42
CA VAL A 168 -8.66 7.03 -11.66
C VAL A 168 -8.73 5.52 -11.42
N LEU A 169 -9.67 4.85 -12.06
CA LEU A 169 -9.76 3.39 -12.12
C LEU A 169 -9.01 2.90 -13.35
N ARG A 170 -8.19 1.87 -13.20
CA ARG A 170 -7.42 1.27 -14.30
C ARG A 170 -7.50 -0.25 -14.26
N LEU A 171 -7.67 -0.86 -15.42
CA LEU A 171 -7.38 -2.28 -15.65
C LEU A 171 -6.04 -2.38 -16.39
N VAL A 172 -5.14 -3.23 -15.92
CA VAL A 172 -3.81 -3.42 -16.51
C VAL A 172 -3.59 -4.86 -16.98
N ASP A 173 -2.64 -5.05 -17.88
CA ASP A 173 -2.24 -6.35 -18.43
C ASP A 173 -1.27 -7.16 -17.56
N GLY A 174 -0.63 -6.50 -16.59
CA GLY A 174 0.32 -7.14 -15.68
C GLY A 174 -0.34 -8.06 -14.65
N GLN A 175 0.46 -8.94 -14.03
CA GLN A 175 0.03 -9.85 -12.94
C GLN A 175 -0.10 -9.18 -11.56
N SER A 176 0.29 -7.90 -11.47
CA SER A 176 0.29 -7.12 -10.24
C SER A 176 -0.37 -5.77 -10.49
N PRO A 177 -1.20 -5.27 -9.55
CA PRO A 177 -1.94 -4.03 -9.72
C PRO A 177 -1.08 -2.80 -9.36
N VAL A 178 -0.01 -2.58 -10.12
CA VAL A 178 1.00 -1.55 -9.82
C VAL A 178 0.71 -0.25 -10.58
N LEU A 179 1.18 0.89 -10.07
CA LEU A 179 1.13 2.16 -10.78
C LEU A 179 2.17 2.23 -11.89
N LYS A 180 2.06 3.26 -12.75
CA LYS A 180 3.21 3.65 -13.56
C LYS A 180 4.32 4.16 -12.64
N LYS A 181 5.56 3.92 -13.03
CA LYS A 181 6.76 4.32 -12.28
C LYS A 181 6.72 5.77 -11.80
N GLU A 182 6.32 6.71 -12.66
CA GLU A 182 6.36 8.14 -12.38
C GLU A 182 5.35 8.54 -11.29
N GLU A 183 4.31 7.74 -11.08
CA GLU A 183 3.20 8.02 -10.18
C GLU A 183 3.53 7.67 -8.73
N TYR A 184 4.45 6.72 -8.49
CA TYR A 184 4.86 6.32 -7.13
C TYR A 184 5.45 7.48 -6.30
N LYS A 185 6.03 8.49 -6.95
CA LYS A 185 6.64 9.64 -6.25
C LYS A 185 5.64 10.50 -5.46
N LYS A 186 4.35 10.38 -5.78
CA LYS A 186 3.26 11.15 -5.16
C LYS A 186 2.43 10.34 -4.19
N VAL A 187 2.71 9.04 -4.03
CA VAL A 187 1.93 8.15 -3.18
C VAL A 187 2.27 8.43 -1.72
N VAL A 188 1.24 8.73 -0.94
CA VAL A 188 1.33 8.97 0.51
C VAL A 188 0.70 7.84 1.32
N MET A 189 -0.18 7.05 0.71
CA MET A 189 -0.75 5.84 1.29
C MET A 189 -1.11 4.86 0.18
N SER A 190 -0.95 3.57 0.44
CA SER A 190 -1.35 2.51 -0.50
C SER A 190 -1.89 1.31 0.25
N SER A 191 -2.81 0.58 -0.36
CA SER A 191 -3.28 -0.70 0.13
C SER A 191 -3.55 -1.66 -1.02
N GLU A 192 -3.42 -2.96 -0.77
CA GLU A 192 -3.60 -4.02 -1.76
C GLU A 192 -4.50 -5.11 -1.20
N ALA A 193 -5.39 -5.66 -2.03
CA ALA A 193 -6.26 -6.78 -1.71
C ALA A 193 -6.58 -7.62 -2.94
N GLU A 194 -7.02 -8.87 -2.73
CA GLU A 194 -7.69 -9.66 -3.77
C GLU A 194 -9.19 -9.54 -3.60
N LEU A 195 -9.90 -9.10 -4.62
CA LEU A 195 -11.35 -8.86 -4.59
C LEU A 195 -12.10 -9.76 -5.58
N GLU A 196 -13.31 -10.16 -5.21
CA GLU A 196 -14.27 -10.81 -6.11
C GLU A 196 -15.23 -9.78 -6.71
N THR A 197 -15.46 -9.87 -8.02
CA THR A 197 -16.33 -8.94 -8.78
C THR A 197 -17.42 -9.71 -9.53
N PRO A 198 -18.36 -10.37 -8.82
CA PRO A 198 -19.37 -11.20 -9.45
C PRO A 198 -20.28 -10.43 -10.43
N SER A 199 -20.54 -9.14 -10.20
CA SER A 199 -21.39 -8.33 -11.07
C SER A 199 -20.67 -7.84 -12.34
N GLY A 200 -19.33 -7.90 -12.37
CA GLY A 200 -18.54 -7.28 -13.42
C GLY A 200 -18.45 -5.76 -13.29
N VAL A 201 -18.63 -5.20 -12.09
CA VAL A 201 -18.46 -3.77 -11.81
C VAL A 201 -17.53 -3.59 -10.62
N ILE A 202 -16.52 -2.73 -10.78
CA ILE A 202 -15.76 -2.16 -9.66
C ILE A 202 -16.20 -0.71 -9.48
N CYS A 203 -16.41 -0.29 -8.23
CA CYS A 203 -16.61 1.09 -7.88
C CYS A 203 -15.62 1.59 -6.83
N VAL A 204 -15.41 2.91 -6.85
CA VAL A 204 -14.81 3.68 -5.77
C VAL A 204 -15.89 4.62 -5.25
N SER A 205 -16.23 4.50 -3.98
CA SER A 205 -17.33 5.24 -3.36
C SER A 205 -17.01 5.61 -1.91
N ASP A 206 -17.85 6.44 -1.32
CA ASP A 206 -17.96 6.48 0.14
C ASP A 206 -18.50 5.13 0.64
N MET A 207 -18.04 4.70 1.82
CA MET A 207 -18.39 3.41 2.39
C MET A 207 -19.90 3.20 2.57
N TYR A 208 -20.64 4.24 2.95
CA TYR A 208 -22.09 4.12 3.16
C TYR A 208 -22.91 4.45 1.91
N ASN A 209 -22.25 4.73 0.78
CA ASN A 209 -22.89 5.22 -0.42
C ASN A 209 -22.25 4.68 -1.70
N SER A 210 -22.35 3.36 -1.91
CA SER A 210 -21.84 2.66 -3.09
C SER A 210 -22.74 2.76 -4.33
N GLU A 211 -24.03 3.10 -4.15
CA GLU A 211 -25.00 3.08 -5.24
C GLU A 211 -25.19 4.42 -5.96
N HIS A 212 -24.88 5.57 -5.34
CA HIS A 212 -25.21 6.89 -5.91
C HIS A 212 -24.23 7.41 -6.99
N ASP A 213 -24.68 8.43 -7.72
CA ASP A 213 -23.98 9.17 -8.81
C ASP A 213 -22.63 9.79 -8.38
N THR A 214 -22.33 9.79 -7.08
CA THR A 214 -21.08 10.30 -6.49
C THR A 214 -19.97 9.25 -6.43
N SER A 215 -20.17 8.08 -7.04
CA SER A 215 -19.18 7.01 -7.15
C SER A 215 -18.56 6.97 -8.54
N THR A 216 -17.29 6.60 -8.61
CA THR A 216 -16.63 6.31 -9.90
C THR A 216 -16.68 4.82 -10.14
N LYS A 217 -17.24 4.38 -11.28
CA LYS A 217 -17.46 2.97 -11.61
C LYS A 217 -16.73 2.58 -12.88
N MET A 218 -16.37 1.31 -12.99
CA MET A 218 -15.78 0.70 -14.18
C MET A 218 -16.38 -0.69 -14.40
N ASP A 219 -16.93 -0.92 -15.59
CA ASP A 219 -17.29 -2.28 -16.02
C ASP A 219 -16.02 -3.10 -16.29
N VAL A 220 -15.98 -4.31 -15.75
CA VAL A 220 -14.92 -5.30 -15.93
C VAL A 220 -15.55 -6.67 -16.17
N ASP A 221 -14.78 -7.64 -16.66
CA ASP A 221 -15.29 -9.01 -16.69
C ASP A 221 -15.51 -9.50 -15.26
N SER A 222 -16.54 -10.29 -15.03
CA SER A 222 -16.71 -10.93 -13.73
C SER A 222 -15.54 -11.86 -13.40
N GLY A 223 -15.12 -11.86 -12.13
CA GLY A 223 -14.03 -12.72 -11.67
C GLY A 223 -13.25 -12.15 -10.50
N ARG A 224 -12.03 -12.65 -10.33
CA ARG A 224 -11.10 -12.25 -9.27
C ARG A 224 -10.05 -11.28 -9.79
N TYR A 225 -9.79 -10.25 -9.01
CA TYR A 225 -8.81 -9.22 -9.32
C TYR A 225 -7.91 -8.97 -8.13
N LYS A 226 -6.61 -8.85 -8.38
CA LYS A 226 -5.74 -8.11 -7.47
C LYS A 226 -6.01 -6.63 -7.66
N VAL A 227 -6.20 -5.94 -6.55
CA VAL A 227 -6.54 -4.53 -6.52
C VAL A 227 -5.50 -3.79 -5.71
N GLY A 228 -4.89 -2.78 -6.31
CA GLY A 228 -3.96 -1.86 -5.67
C GLY A 228 -4.57 -0.47 -5.64
N ALA A 229 -4.76 0.07 -4.45
CA ALA A 229 -5.31 1.41 -4.26
C ALA A 229 -4.25 2.33 -3.70
N TYR A 230 -4.06 3.47 -4.37
CA TYR A 230 -2.99 4.41 -4.11
C TYR A 230 -3.56 5.80 -3.91
N TYR A 231 -3.36 6.34 -2.72
CA TYR A 231 -3.70 7.71 -2.40
C TYR A 231 -2.51 8.62 -2.68
N GLN A 232 -2.73 9.63 -3.51
CA GLN A 232 -1.73 10.63 -3.88
C GLN A 232 -2.11 12.01 -3.36
N ASP A 233 -1.12 12.69 -2.80
CA ASP A 233 -1.21 14.09 -2.40
C ASP A 233 0.07 14.82 -2.85
N ASP A 234 -0.10 15.89 -3.63
CA ASP A 234 0.99 16.78 -4.06
C ASP A 234 0.85 18.22 -3.52
N GLY A 235 0.04 18.40 -2.48
CA GLY A 235 -0.26 19.68 -1.83
C GLY A 235 -1.14 20.61 -2.66
N LYS A 236 -1.48 20.23 -3.89
CA LYS A 236 -2.41 20.96 -4.77
C LYS A 236 -3.64 20.15 -5.09
N SER A 237 -3.53 18.83 -5.03
CA SER A 237 -4.61 17.94 -5.41
C SER A 237 -4.47 16.59 -4.75
N GLU A 238 -5.60 16.09 -4.26
CA GLU A 238 -5.73 14.77 -3.66
C GLU A 238 -6.44 13.84 -4.65
N MET A 239 -5.95 12.61 -4.79
CA MET A 239 -6.56 11.64 -5.69
C MET A 239 -6.31 10.19 -5.30
N PHE A 240 -7.25 9.33 -5.68
CA PHE A 240 -7.09 7.89 -5.68
C PHE A 240 -6.77 7.39 -7.08
N ILE A 241 -5.74 6.56 -7.19
CA ILE A 241 -5.53 5.70 -8.36
C ILE A 241 -5.75 4.28 -7.89
N VAL A 242 -6.72 3.61 -8.51
CA VAL A 242 -7.07 2.22 -8.23
C VAL A 242 -6.73 1.40 -9.47
N VAL A 243 -5.86 0.42 -9.30
CA VAL A 243 -5.37 -0.45 -10.36
C VAL A 243 -5.90 -1.86 -10.12
N LEU A 244 -6.41 -2.46 -11.19
CA LEU A 244 -6.98 -3.79 -11.24
C LEU A 244 -6.10 -4.66 -12.13
N SER A 245 -5.75 -5.85 -11.64
CA SER A 245 -5.05 -6.89 -12.39
C SER A 245 -5.85 -8.18 -12.26
N LYS A 246 -6.33 -8.71 -13.39
CA LYS A 246 -7.14 -9.93 -13.41
C LYS A 246 -6.28 -11.14 -13.03
N THR A 247 -6.78 -11.99 -12.13
CA THR A 247 -6.08 -13.19 -11.63
C THR A 247 -6.45 -14.45 -12.41
#